data_AF-A0A1Y5F472-F1
#
_entry.id   AF-A0A1Y5F472-F1
#
_cell.length_a   1.000
_cell.length_b   1.000
_cell.length_c   1.000
_cell.angle_alpha   90.00
_cell.angle_beta   90.00
_cell.angle_gamma   90.00
#
_symmetry.space_group_name_H-M   'P 1'
#
loop_
_entity.id
_entity.type
_entity.pdbx_description
1 polymer ?
#
loop_
_entity_poly.entity_id
_entity_poly.type
_entity_poly.pdbx_seq_one_letter_code
_entity_poly.pdbx_strand_id
1 'polypeptide(L)' 'MLTIAISKGRILKDTLPLLAEAGIEPSEDLSKTRKLIVPSV' A
#
# COMPACT_ATOMS: atom_id res chain seq x y z
N MET A 1 2.94 -12.82 9.48
CA MET A 1 3.48 -11.47 9.22
C MET A 1 3.87 -11.42 7.75
N LEU A 2 3.13 -10.66 6.93
CA LEU A 2 3.42 -10.52 5.50
C LEU A 2 3.91 -9.09 5.26
N THR A 3 5.10 -8.95 4.69
CA THR A 3 5.67 -7.64 4.34
C THR A 3 5.71 -7.52 2.83
N ILE A 4 4.95 -6.57 2.27
CA ILE A 4 4.89 -6.33 0.82
C ILE A 4 5.66 -5.04 0.53
N ALA A 5 6.73 -5.14 -0.26
CA ALA A 5 7.52 -3.98 -0.69
C ALA A 5 7.00 -3.46 -2.03
N ILE A 6 6.46 -2.24 -2.05
CA ILE A 6 5.94 -1.58 -3.24
C ILE A 6 6.67 -0.25 -3.44
N SER A 7 7.04 0.03 -4.69
CA SER A 7 7.64 1.30 -5.08
C SER A 7 6.57 2.39 -5.21
N LYS A 8 6.88 3.59 -4.69
CA LYS A 8 5.99 4.76 -4.82
C LYS A 8 5.86 5.20 -6.28
N GLY A 9 4.74 5.83 -6.62
CA GLY A 9 4.48 6.39 -7.95
C GLY A 9 3.38 5.63 -8.69
N ARG A 10 3.66 5.23 -9.94
CA ARG A 10 2.67 4.54 -10.81
C ARG A 10 2.31 3.16 -10.28
N ILE A 11 3.31 2.36 -9.91
CA ILE A 11 3.11 1.00 -9.40
C ILE A 11 2.21 1.01 -8.17
N LEU A 12 2.40 1.94 -7.23
CA LEU A 12 1.53 2.07 -6.07
C LEU A 12 0.04 2.31 -6.44
N LYS A 13 -0.22 3.19 -7.41
CA LYS A 13 -1.58 3.49 -7.86
C LYS A 13 -2.23 2.30 -8.57
N ASP A 14 -1.43 1.54 -9.32
CA ASP A 14 -1.92 0.39 -10.07
C ASP A 14 -2.08 -0.86 -9.18
N THR A 15 -1.28 -0.99 -8.12
CA THR A 15 -1.32 -2.12 -7.17
C THR A 15 -2.30 -1.94 -6.02
N LEU A 16 -2.60 -0.70 -5.61
CA LEU A 16 -3.64 -0.39 -4.62
C LEU A 16 -4.97 -1.11 -4.88
N PRO A 17 -5.59 -1.00 -6.08
CA PRO A 17 -6.84 -1.70 -6.36
C PRO A 17 -6.69 -3.23 -6.35
N LEU A 18 -5.54 -3.76 -6.78
CA LEU A 18 -5.27 -5.21 -6.74
C LEU A 18 -5.14 -5.74 -5.30
N LEU A 19 -4.53 -4.95 -4.41
CA LEU A 19 -4.44 -5.28 -3.00
C LEU A 19 -5.80 -5.15 -2.30
N ALA A 20 -6.60 -4.14 -2.68
CA ALA A 20 -7.96 -3.97 -2.18
C ALA A 20 -8.87 -5.16 -2.56
N GLU A 21 -8.76 -5.71 -3.78
CA GLU A 21 -9.47 -6.95 -4.15
C GLU A 21 -9.08 -8.15 -3.28
N ALA A 22 -7.84 -8.19 -2.80
CA ALA A 22 -7.36 -9.20 -1.85
C ALA A 22 -7.74 -8.87 -0.39
N GLY A 23 -8.45 -7.78 -0.14
CA GLY A 23 -8.82 -7.31 1.20
C GLY A 23 -7.65 -6.69 1.99
N ILE A 24 -6.59 -6.25 1.31
CA ILE A 24 -5.41 -5.62 1.91
C ILE A 24 -5.44 -4.13 1.56
N GLU A 25 -5.99 -3.31 2.43
CA GLU A 25 -6.03 -1.85 2.23
C GLU A 25 -5.05 -1.14 3.18
N PRO A 26 -4.23 -0.19 2.69
CA PRO A 26 -3.39 0.61 3.55
C PRO A 26 -4.24 1.42 4.53
N SER A 27 -3.93 1.38 5.83
CA SER A 27 -4.63 2.18 6.83
C SER A 27 -4.43 3.70 6.65
N GLU A 28 -3.44 4.09 5.85
CA GLU A 28 -3.04 5.48 5.64
C GLU A 28 -2.74 5.74 4.16
N ASP A 29 -2.91 6.99 3.71
CA ASP A 29 -2.61 7.40 2.35
C ASP A 29 -1.09 7.37 2.08
N LEU A 30 -0.63 6.31 1.41
CA LEU A 30 0.77 6.06 1.06
C LEU A 30 1.41 7.19 0.21
N SER A 31 0.59 8.02 -0.44
CA SER A 31 1.05 9.16 -1.22
C SER A 31 1.37 10.39 -0.37
N LYS A 32 0.70 10.56 0.78
CA LYS A 32 0.90 11.70 1.69
C LYS A 32 1.85 11.38 2.86
N THR A 33 2.05 10.10 3.14
CA THR A 33 2.86 9.66 4.27
C THR A 33 4.35 9.54 3.93
N ARG A 34 5.22 10.06 4.81
CA ARG A 34 6.70 9.85 4.75
C ARG A 34 7.16 8.59 5.46
N LYS A 35 6.26 7.83 6.10
CA LYS A 35 6.56 6.54 6.70
C LYS A 35 6.93 5.54 5.60
N LEU A 36 7.94 4.72 5.88
CA LEU A 36 8.43 3.66 4.99
C LEU A 36 7.68 2.35 5.16
N ILE A 37 7.05 2.15 6.33
CA ILE A 37 6.28 0.97 6.67
C ILE A 37 4.90 1.45 7.10
N VAL A 38 3.85 0.92 6.47
CA VAL A 38 2.46 1.24 6.79
C VAL A 38 1.71 -0.07 7.03
N PRO A 39 0.99 -0.19 8.15
CA PRO A 39 0.16 -1.36 8.39
C PRO A 39 -1.06 -1.35 7.46
N SER A 40 -1.40 -2.52 6.92
CA SER A 40 -2.70 -2.77 6.29
C SER A 40 -3.70 -3.20 7.37
N VAL A 41 -4.96 -2.77 7.21
CA VAL A 41 -6.09 -3.20 8.06
C VAL A 41 -6.84 -4.36 7.44
#